data_AF-H0SLP2-F1
#
_entry.id   AF-H0SLP2-F1
#
_cell.length_a   1.000
_cell.length_b   1.000
_cell.length_c   1.000
_cell.angle_alpha   90.00
_cell.angle_beta   90.00
_cell.angle_gamma   90.00
#
_symmetry.space_group_name_H-M   'P 1'
#
loop_
_entity.id
_entity.type
_entity.pdbx_description
1 polymer ?
#
loop_
_entity_poly.entity_id
_entity_poly.type
_entity_poly.pdbx_seq_one_letter_code
_entity_poly.pdbx_strand_id
1 'polypeptide(L)'
;MSAMSITDETFEAARLGDRDAVVRLLERVQPDIRRYARASCRTSADSEDAAQQALWLLSRHVGNIRALAALSSWLFRVVRRECLRLARRIGLMDGFDEAAFEARLAERPEAELRLDLAAAFEALPPLYREVALMRDLREMTIDDIAAELGLSRQAVKARLHRARLLLRDYLKG
;
A
#
# COMPACT_ATOMS: atom_id res chain seq x y z
N MET A 1 27.84 -7.01 10.49
CA MET A 1 27.36 -6.79 11.87
C MET A 1 25.84 -6.96 11.88
N SER A 2 25.37 -7.87 12.73
CA SER A 2 24.09 -8.58 12.65
C SER A 2 22.82 -7.74 12.58
N ALA A 3 21.96 -8.10 11.63
CA ALA A 3 20.57 -7.68 11.56
C ALA A 3 19.75 -8.30 12.70
N MET A 4 19.65 -7.61 13.83
CA MET A 4 18.74 -7.97 14.94
C MET A 4 17.25 -7.84 14.52
N SER A 5 16.62 -8.89 14.01
CA SER A 5 15.23 -8.87 13.50
C SER A 5 14.28 -8.06 14.39
N ILE A 6 13.31 -7.34 13.80
CA ILE A 6 12.25 -6.67 14.59
C ILE A 6 11.60 -7.74 15.45
N THR A 7 11.67 -7.61 16.78
CA THR A 7 11.02 -8.53 17.70
C THR A 7 9.54 -8.13 17.86
N ASP A 8 8.67 -9.10 18.10
CA ASP A 8 7.26 -8.83 18.41
C ASP A 8 7.14 -7.89 19.62
N GLU A 9 8.00 -8.06 20.63
CA GLU A 9 8.06 -7.17 21.81
C GLU A 9 8.35 -5.71 21.44
N THR A 10 9.35 -5.46 20.58
CA THR A 10 9.69 -4.10 20.13
C THR A 10 8.54 -3.50 19.32
N PHE A 11 7.90 -4.32 18.48
CA PHE A 11 6.78 -3.89 17.65
C PHE A 11 5.55 -3.54 18.51
N GLU A 12 5.20 -4.37 19.49
CA GLU A 12 4.07 -4.13 20.38
C GLU A 12 4.30 -2.93 21.30
N ALA A 13 5.50 -2.76 21.85
CA ALA A 13 5.85 -1.55 22.60
C ALA A 13 5.70 -0.28 21.74
N ALA A 14 6.17 -0.32 20.49
CA ALA A 14 6.01 0.78 19.55
C ALA A 14 4.53 1.07 19.24
N ARG A 15 3.69 0.03 19.08
CA ARG A 15 2.24 0.17 18.88
C ARG A 15 1.55 0.85 20.06
N LEU A 16 2.01 0.57 21.28
CA LEU A 16 1.49 1.17 22.51
C LEU A 16 2.03 2.58 22.77
N GLY A 17 2.93 3.08 21.92
CA GLY A 17 3.43 4.45 21.98
C GLY A 17 4.74 4.64 22.76
N ASP A 18 5.46 3.56 23.07
CA ASP A 18 6.82 3.65 23.60
C ASP A 18 7.72 4.34 22.55
N ARG A 19 8.27 5.50 22.91
CA ARG A 19 9.06 6.33 22.01
C ARG A 19 10.36 5.65 21.58
N ASP A 20 11.04 4.98 22.49
CA ASP A 20 12.31 4.32 22.19
C ASP A 20 12.08 3.10 21.31
N ALA A 21 10.98 2.37 21.54
CA ALA A 21 10.56 1.29 20.66
C ALA A 21 10.21 1.79 19.25
N VAL A 22 9.53 2.94 19.13
CA VAL A 22 9.26 3.58 17.82
C VAL A 22 10.56 3.96 17.12
N VAL A 23 11.52 4.56 17.81
CA VAL A 23 12.82 4.91 17.22
C VAL A 23 13.55 3.66 16.71
N ARG A 24 13.67 2.61 17.53
CA ARG A 24 14.28 1.34 17.12
C ARG A 24 13.58 0.72 15.91
N LEU A 25 12.25 0.77 15.89
CA LEU A 25 11.45 0.28 14.77
C LEU A 25 11.77 1.07 13.49
N LEU A 26 11.82 2.40 13.55
CA LEU A 26 12.09 3.29 12.41
C LEU A 26 13.49 3.06 11.84
N GLU A 27 14.51 3.00 12.70
CA GLU A 27 15.90 2.72 12.30
C GLU A 27 15.98 1.38 11.55
N ARG A 28 15.23 0.39 12.03
CA ARG A 28 15.22 -0.94 11.43
C ARG A 28 14.50 -1.01 10.09
N VAL A 29 13.37 -0.33 9.93
CA VAL A 29 12.61 -0.37 8.66
C VAL A 29 13.14 0.61 7.61
N GLN A 30 13.94 1.60 8.00
CA GLN A 30 14.43 2.64 7.09
C GLN A 30 15.14 2.09 5.84
N PRO A 31 16.04 1.07 5.93
CA PRO A 31 16.67 0.49 4.74
C PRO A 31 15.65 -0.11 3.76
N ASP A 32 14.61 -0.79 4.28
CA ASP A 32 13.55 -1.38 3.46
C ASP A 32 12.70 -0.31 2.77
N ILE A 33 12.30 0.72 3.52
CA ILE A 33 11.56 1.88 2.98
C ILE A 33 12.35 2.53 1.84
N ARG A 34 13.65 2.78 2.04
CA ARG A 34 14.51 3.38 1.01
C ARG A 34 14.64 2.48 -0.21
N ARG A 35 14.78 1.16 -0.02
CA ARG A 35 14.81 0.20 -1.13
C ARG A 35 13.50 0.23 -1.93
N TYR A 36 12.36 0.19 -1.25
CA TYR A 36 11.05 0.26 -1.91
C TYR A 36 10.84 1.57 -2.65
N ALA A 37 11.27 2.69 -2.08
CA ALA A 37 11.10 4.01 -2.68
C ALA A 37 11.93 4.14 -3.96
N ARG A 38 13.20 3.71 -3.93
CA ARG A 38 14.07 3.68 -5.12
C ARG A 38 13.54 2.79 -6.22
N ALA A 39 12.85 1.71 -5.87
CA ALA A 39 12.24 0.80 -6.85
C ALA A 39 10.91 1.32 -7.42
N SER A 40 10.23 2.25 -6.74
CA SER A 40 8.86 2.66 -7.07
C SER A 40 8.74 4.10 -7.59
N CYS A 41 9.62 5.01 -7.15
CA CYS A 41 9.61 6.42 -7.52
C CYS A 41 10.40 6.65 -8.83
N ARG A 42 10.00 7.67 -9.61
CA ARG A 42 10.64 8.00 -10.90
C ARG A 42 11.97 8.73 -10.74
N THR A 43 12.11 9.54 -9.69
CA THR A 43 13.31 10.35 -9.45
C THR A 43 13.93 10.04 -8.09
N SER A 44 15.23 10.33 -7.94
CA SER A 44 15.92 10.19 -6.64
C SER A 44 15.30 11.11 -5.59
N ALA A 45 14.93 12.34 -5.97
CA ALA A 45 14.28 13.29 -5.07
C ALA A 45 12.93 12.76 -4.55
N ASP A 46 12.06 12.26 -5.44
CA ASP A 46 10.78 11.67 -5.03
C ASP A 46 10.99 10.45 -4.14
N SER A 47 12.04 9.66 -4.39
CA SER A 47 12.36 8.49 -3.57
C SER A 47 12.74 8.85 -2.14
N GLU A 48 13.47 9.96 -1.95
CA GLU A 48 13.83 10.46 -0.64
C GLU A 48 12.62 11.04 0.08
N ASP A 49 11.81 11.86 -0.61
CA ASP A 49 10.59 12.44 -0.08
C ASP A 49 9.57 11.37 0.32
N ALA A 50 9.34 10.36 -0.54
CA ALA A 50 8.46 9.24 -0.25
C ALA A 50 8.96 8.43 0.95
N ALA A 51 10.27 8.21 1.06
CA ALA A 51 10.87 7.49 2.18
C ALA A 51 10.68 8.26 3.50
N GLN A 52 10.92 9.58 3.50
CA GLN A 52 10.70 10.43 4.66
C GLN A 52 9.23 10.45 5.07
N GLN A 53 8.32 10.61 4.12
CA GLN A 53 6.89 10.61 4.38
C GLN A 53 6.41 9.25 4.92
N ALA A 54 6.94 8.13 4.41
CA ALA A 54 6.62 6.80 4.91
C ALA A 54 7.11 6.59 6.36
N LEU A 55 8.32 7.04 6.70
CA LEU A 55 8.84 7.01 8.07
C LEU A 55 7.99 7.87 9.02
N TRP A 56 7.62 9.07 8.60
CA TRP A 56 6.74 9.95 9.37
C TRP A 56 5.35 9.35 9.59
N LEU A 57 4.77 8.74 8.55
CA LEU A 57 3.48 8.05 8.67
C LEU A 57 3.58 6.87 9.62
N LEU A 58 4.67 6.11 9.59
CA LEU A 58 4.87 4.97 10.47
C LEU A 58 4.95 5.42 11.92
N SER A 59 5.77 6.43 12.23
CA SER A 59 5.91 6.94 13.60
C SER A 59 4.57 7.42 14.17
N ARG A 60 3.69 7.94 13.32
CA ARG A 60 2.37 8.46 13.71
C ARG A 60 1.28 7.40 13.81
N HIS A 61 1.38 6.32 13.03
CA HIS A 61 0.28 5.37 12.83
C HIS A 61 0.65 3.92 13.10
N VAL A 62 1.83 3.63 13.67
CA VAL A 62 2.27 2.27 14.01
C VAL A 62 1.21 1.52 14.84
N GLY A 63 0.53 2.20 15.78
CA GLY A 63 -0.54 1.61 16.59
C GLY A 63 -1.73 1.03 15.79
N ASN A 64 -1.92 1.46 14.54
CA ASN A 64 -2.97 0.95 13.64
C ASN A 64 -2.56 -0.33 12.90
N ILE A 65 -1.28 -0.71 12.93
CA ILE A 65 -0.78 -1.93 12.29
C ILE A 65 -1.09 -3.09 13.24
N ARG A 66 -1.94 -4.02 12.80
CA ARG A 66 -2.53 -5.04 13.68
C ARG A 66 -1.56 -6.12 14.15
N ALA A 67 -0.48 -6.37 13.41
CA ALA A 67 0.49 -7.42 13.67
C ALA A 67 1.80 -7.13 12.94
N LEU A 68 2.91 -7.64 13.47
CA LEU A 68 4.24 -7.49 12.87
C LEU A 68 4.29 -8.08 11.44
N ALA A 69 3.63 -9.21 11.21
CA ALA A 69 3.52 -9.83 9.89
C ALA A 69 2.90 -8.91 8.81
N ALA A 70 2.10 -7.91 9.20
CA ALA A 70 1.51 -6.96 8.27
C ALA A 70 2.44 -5.78 7.93
N LEU A 71 3.51 -5.56 8.69
CA LEU A 71 4.36 -4.38 8.61
C LEU A 71 5.01 -4.24 7.22
N SER A 72 5.59 -5.30 6.68
CA SER A 72 6.24 -5.27 5.36
C SER A 72 5.27 -4.85 4.24
N SER A 73 4.08 -5.43 4.23
CA SER A 73 3.02 -5.11 3.26
C SER A 73 2.50 -3.67 3.42
N TRP A 74 2.45 -3.18 4.67
CA TRP A 74 2.06 -1.80 4.97
C TRP A 74 3.12 -0.81 4.47
N LEU A 75 4.40 -1.08 4.72
CA LEU A 75 5.52 -0.24 4.28
C LEU A 75 5.55 -0.12 2.75
N PHE A 76 5.44 -1.25 2.05
CA PHE A 76 5.39 -1.27 0.59
C PHE A 76 4.23 -0.41 0.06
N ARG A 77 3.02 -0.60 0.59
CA ARG A 77 1.82 0.14 0.15
C ARG A 77 1.94 1.64 0.41
N VAL A 78 2.47 2.04 1.58
CA VAL A 78 2.64 3.45 1.91
C VAL A 78 3.67 4.10 0.98
N VAL A 79 4.82 3.46 0.79
CA VAL A 79 5.87 3.97 -0.10
C VAL A 79 5.37 4.11 -1.54
N ARG A 80 4.70 3.08 -2.07
CA ARG A 80 4.14 3.12 -3.43
C ARG A 80 3.15 4.27 -3.60
N ARG A 81 2.24 4.43 -2.63
CA ARG A 81 1.26 5.53 -2.63
C ARG A 81 1.93 6.90 -2.64
N GLU A 82 2.97 7.10 -1.83
CA GLU A 82 3.68 8.38 -1.79
C GLU A 82 4.44 8.66 -3.09
N CYS A 83 5.08 7.64 -3.69
CA CYS A 83 5.69 7.77 -5.02
C CYS A 83 4.67 8.17 -6.08
N LEU A 84 3.49 7.54 -6.11
CA LEU A 84 2.42 7.91 -7.05
C LEU A 84 1.84 9.29 -6.79
N ARG A 85 1.75 9.72 -5.52
CA ARG A 85 1.28 11.06 -5.15
C ARG A 85 2.26 12.13 -5.64
N LEU A 86 3.56 11.91 -5.47
CA LEU A 86 4.61 12.83 -5.92
C LEU A 86 4.66 12.92 -7.45
N ALA A 87 4.57 11.77 -8.14
CA ALA A 87 4.49 11.74 -9.60
C ALA A 87 3.28 12.53 -10.14
N ARG A 88 2.12 12.46 -9.48
CA ARG A 88 0.92 13.22 -9.85
C ARG A 88 1.08 14.74 -9.64
N ARG A 89 1.82 15.17 -8.62
CA ARG A 89 2.02 16.60 -8.28
C ARG A 89 2.76 17.39 -9.37
N ILE A 90 3.59 16.71 -10.16
CA ILE A 90 4.40 17.32 -11.21
C ILE A 90 3.65 17.38 -12.57
N GLY A 91 2.39 16.91 -12.64
CA GLY A 91 1.64 16.86 -13.90
C GLY A 91 2.12 15.78 -14.87
N LEU A 92 2.95 14.83 -14.40
CA LEU A 92 3.51 13.73 -15.19
C LEU A 92 2.51 12.58 -15.49
N MET A 93 1.21 12.88 -15.52
CA MET A 93 0.17 12.00 -16.10
C MET A 93 -0.20 12.39 -17.54
N ASP A 94 0.50 13.32 -18.19
CA ASP A 94 0.64 13.25 -19.64
C ASP A 94 1.79 12.27 -19.94
N GLY A 95 1.44 11.00 -20.21
CA GLY A 95 2.40 9.97 -20.61
C GLY A 95 2.36 8.68 -19.80
N PHE A 96 1.24 8.34 -19.15
CA PHE A 96 1.02 6.96 -18.72
C PHE A 96 0.72 6.12 -19.97
N ASP A 97 1.77 5.55 -20.56
CA ASP A 97 1.63 4.59 -21.65
C ASP A 97 1.14 3.26 -21.06
N GLU A 98 -0.19 3.13 -21.05
CA GLU A 98 -0.91 1.96 -20.57
C GLU A 98 -0.45 0.69 -21.32
N ALA A 99 -0.12 0.80 -22.61
CA ALA A 99 0.36 -0.31 -23.42
C ALA A 99 1.77 -0.75 -23.00
N ALA A 100 2.68 0.19 -22.69
CA ALA A 100 4.02 -0.15 -22.19
C ALA A 100 3.98 -0.78 -20.79
N PHE A 101 3.05 -0.36 -19.93
CA PHE A 101 2.84 -0.95 -18.61
C PHE A 101 2.29 -2.38 -18.72
N GLU A 102 1.30 -2.61 -19.60
CA GLU A 102 0.74 -3.94 -19.85
C GLU A 102 1.76 -4.90 -20.47
N ALA A 103 2.57 -4.45 -21.43
CA ALA A 103 3.62 -5.26 -22.05
C ALA A 103 4.66 -5.74 -21.02
N ARG A 104 5.09 -4.85 -20.13
CA ARG A 104 6.05 -5.17 -19.05
C ARG A 104 5.43 -6.07 -17.96
N LEU A 105 4.12 -6.02 -17.80
CA LEU A 105 3.37 -6.89 -16.89
C LEU A 105 3.26 -8.31 -17.49
N ALA A 106 3.05 -8.43 -18.81
CA ALA A 106 2.90 -9.68 -19.55
C ALA A 106 4.16 -10.57 -19.54
N GLU A 107 5.37 -10.02 -19.36
CA GLU A 107 6.64 -10.77 -19.35
C GLU A 107 6.95 -11.53 -18.04
N ARG A 108 6.06 -11.52 -17.04
CA ARG A 108 6.26 -12.29 -15.79
C ARG A 108 5.47 -13.61 -15.78
N PRO A 109 5.99 -14.68 -15.14
CA PRO A 109 5.46 -16.05 -15.23
C PRO A 109 4.17 -16.29 -14.40
N GLU A 110 3.35 -15.26 -14.21
CA GLU A 110 2.17 -15.23 -13.32
C GLU A 110 0.86 -15.05 -14.10
N ALA A 111 0.76 -15.51 -15.35
CA ALA A 111 -0.44 -15.34 -16.16
C ALA A 111 -1.70 -15.94 -15.51
N GLU A 112 -1.59 -17.13 -14.91
CA GLU A 112 -2.68 -17.77 -14.15
C GLU A 112 -3.08 -16.95 -12.93
N LEU A 113 -2.11 -16.52 -12.10
CA LEU A 113 -2.37 -15.69 -10.91
C LEU A 113 -3.07 -14.37 -11.26
N ARG A 114 -2.77 -13.80 -12.43
CA ARG A 114 -3.41 -12.58 -12.95
C ARG A 114 -4.83 -12.81 -13.42
N LEU A 115 -5.08 -13.92 -14.11
CA LEU A 115 -6.42 -14.31 -14.56
C LEU A 115 -7.33 -14.57 -13.36
N ASP A 116 -6.83 -15.25 -12.34
CA ASP A 116 -7.58 -15.51 -11.10
C ASP A 116 -7.91 -14.23 -10.34
N LEU A 117 -6.97 -13.29 -10.29
CA LEU A 117 -7.20 -11.98 -9.66
C LEU A 117 -8.24 -11.17 -10.43
N ALA A 118 -8.15 -11.11 -11.77
CA ALA A 118 -9.12 -10.40 -12.60
C ALA A 118 -10.53 -11.00 -12.43
N ALA A 119 -10.64 -12.34 -12.47
CA ALA A 119 -11.89 -13.05 -12.25
C ALA A 119 -12.46 -12.78 -10.84
N ALA A 120 -11.61 -12.74 -9.80
CA ALA A 120 -12.04 -12.44 -8.44
C ALA A 120 -12.64 -11.04 -8.31
N PHE A 121 -12.05 -10.03 -8.98
CA PHE A 121 -12.63 -8.68 -9.01
C PHE A 121 -13.94 -8.63 -9.80
N GLU A 122 -14.04 -9.35 -10.93
CA GLU A 122 -15.28 -9.49 -11.70
C GLU A 122 -16.40 -10.25 -10.95
N ALA A 123 -16.07 -11.11 -10.00
CA ALA A 123 -17.06 -11.77 -9.16
C ALA A 123 -17.63 -10.85 -8.05
N LEU A 124 -16.99 -9.72 -7.75
CA LEU A 124 -17.46 -8.79 -6.73
C LEU A 124 -18.72 -8.04 -7.19
N PRO A 125 -19.72 -7.85 -6.29
CA PRO A 125 -20.80 -6.90 -6.53
C PRO A 125 -20.27 -5.49 -6.86
N PRO A 126 -20.91 -4.74 -7.77
CA PRO A 126 -20.35 -3.50 -8.34
C PRO A 126 -19.88 -2.47 -7.29
N LEU A 127 -20.69 -2.24 -6.27
CA LEU A 127 -20.41 -1.26 -5.20
C LEU A 127 -19.21 -1.64 -4.30
N TYR A 128 -18.83 -2.92 -4.25
CA TYR A 128 -17.63 -3.39 -3.56
C TYR A 128 -16.43 -3.42 -4.50
N ARG A 129 -16.66 -3.84 -5.76
CA ARG A 129 -15.66 -3.85 -6.82
C ARG A 129 -15.08 -2.47 -7.04
N GLU A 130 -15.93 -1.47 -7.25
CA GLU A 130 -15.51 -0.09 -7.52
C GLU A 130 -14.60 0.46 -6.42
N VAL A 131 -15.02 0.33 -5.17
CA VAL A 131 -14.25 0.77 -4.01
C VAL A 131 -12.93 -0.02 -3.86
N ALA A 132 -12.93 -1.32 -4.15
CA ALA A 132 -11.73 -2.15 -4.13
C ALA A 132 -10.76 -1.81 -5.27
N LEU A 133 -11.24 -1.60 -6.49
CA LEU A 133 -10.42 -1.17 -7.64
C LEU A 133 -9.78 0.20 -7.35
N MET A 134 -10.57 1.16 -6.87
CA MET A 134 -10.06 2.49 -6.51
C MET A 134 -9.01 2.42 -5.40
N ARG A 135 -9.19 1.55 -4.40
CA ARG A 135 -8.26 1.45 -3.27
C ARG A 135 -7.03 0.59 -3.53
N ASP A 136 -7.23 -0.59 -4.10
CA ASP A 136 -6.22 -1.65 -4.15
C ASP A 136 -5.52 -1.70 -5.52
N LEU A 137 -6.11 -1.15 -6.60
CA LEU A 137 -5.43 -0.95 -7.90
C LEU A 137 -4.99 0.50 -8.14
N ARG A 138 -5.91 1.48 -7.95
CA ARG A 138 -5.63 2.91 -8.18
C ARG A 138 -4.99 3.62 -6.99
N GLU A 139 -4.84 2.93 -5.86
CA GLU A 139 -4.25 3.42 -4.60
C GLU A 139 -4.85 4.70 -4.01
N MET A 140 -6.08 5.06 -4.40
CA MET A 140 -6.79 6.23 -3.90
C MET A 140 -6.95 6.15 -2.38
N THR A 141 -6.86 7.29 -1.68
CA THR A 141 -7.10 7.31 -0.24
C THR A 141 -8.58 7.09 0.06
N ILE A 142 -8.91 6.70 1.30
CA ILE A 142 -10.32 6.56 1.70
C ILE A 142 -11.06 7.89 1.54
N ASP A 143 -10.38 8.99 1.77
CA ASP A 143 -10.95 10.33 1.68
C ASP A 143 -11.16 10.74 0.21
N ASP A 144 -10.22 10.40 -0.69
CA ASP A 144 -10.40 10.60 -2.15
C ASP A 144 -11.57 9.77 -2.69
N ILE A 145 -11.68 8.49 -2.28
CA ILE A 145 -12.77 7.60 -2.70
C ILE A 145 -14.11 8.11 -2.16
N ALA A 146 -14.13 8.60 -0.92
CA ALA A 146 -15.32 9.19 -0.31
C ALA A 146 -15.79 10.42 -1.09
N ALA A 147 -14.87 11.30 -1.48
CA ALA A 147 -15.15 12.47 -2.30
C ALA A 147 -15.64 12.08 -3.70
N GLU A 148 -14.94 11.15 -4.37
CA GLU A 148 -15.26 10.68 -5.73
C GLU A 148 -16.65 10.04 -5.81
N LEU A 149 -17.00 9.20 -4.83
CA LEU A 149 -18.26 8.44 -4.83
C LEU A 149 -19.40 9.12 -4.08
N GLY A 150 -19.19 10.32 -3.51
CA GLY A 150 -20.17 11.01 -2.67
C GLY A 150 -20.57 10.21 -1.43
N LEU A 151 -19.63 9.46 -0.85
CA LEU A 151 -19.86 8.57 0.31
C LEU A 151 -19.22 9.13 1.57
N SER A 152 -19.66 8.64 2.73
CA SER A 152 -18.92 8.85 3.97
C SER A 152 -17.67 7.96 4.01
N ARG A 153 -16.60 8.45 4.68
CA ARG A 153 -15.39 7.66 4.97
C ARG A 153 -15.70 6.33 5.65
N GLN A 154 -16.75 6.28 6.48
CA GLN A 154 -17.21 5.04 7.14
C GLN A 154 -17.83 4.07 6.12
N ALA A 155 -18.66 4.56 5.20
CA ALA A 155 -19.23 3.74 4.14
C ALA A 155 -18.15 3.15 3.22
N VAL A 156 -17.13 3.94 2.85
CA VAL A 156 -15.98 3.44 2.07
C VAL A 156 -15.24 2.34 2.83
N LYS A 157 -14.96 2.52 4.13
CA LYS A 157 -14.32 1.50 4.96
C LYS A 157 -15.13 0.20 5.04
N ALA A 158 -16.45 0.31 5.22
CA ALA A 158 -17.34 -0.84 5.28
C ALA A 158 -17.36 -1.62 3.95
N ARG A 159 -17.48 -0.89 2.82
CA ARG A 159 -17.45 -1.48 1.48
C ARG A 159 -16.10 -2.14 1.17
N LEU A 160 -14.98 -1.50 1.52
CA LEU A 160 -13.63 -2.09 1.38
C LEU A 160 -13.46 -3.37 2.20
N HIS A 161 -13.94 -3.36 3.44
CA HIS A 161 -13.84 -4.53 4.28
C HIS A 161 -14.62 -5.71 3.67
N ARG A 162 -15.85 -5.45 3.20
CA ARG A 162 -16.67 -6.49 2.58
C ARG A 162 -16.06 -6.99 1.27
N ALA A 163 -15.55 -6.09 0.43
CA ALA A 163 -14.86 -6.44 -0.82
C ALA A 163 -13.69 -7.40 -0.57
N ARG A 164 -12.84 -7.11 0.42
CA ARG A 164 -11.67 -7.94 0.73
C ARG A 164 -12.00 -9.30 1.34
N LEU A 165 -13.14 -9.43 2.03
CA LEU A 165 -13.63 -10.73 2.48
C LEU A 165 -14.04 -11.58 1.28
N LEU A 166 -14.85 -11.00 0.38
CA LEU A 166 -15.31 -11.70 -0.83
C LEU A 166 -14.14 -12.11 -1.75
N LEU A 167 -13.17 -11.22 -1.98
CA LEU A 167 -11.96 -11.55 -2.75
C LEU A 167 -11.16 -12.69 -2.11
N ARG A 168 -11.05 -12.69 -0.78
CA ARG A 168 -10.34 -13.75 -0.07
C ARG A 168 -11.06 -15.09 -0.20
N ASP A 169 -12.38 -15.10 -0.11
CA ASP A 169 -13.17 -16.32 -0.24
C ASP A 169 -13.06 -16.88 -1.67
N TYR A 170 -13.06 -15.99 -2.67
CA TYR A 170 -12.90 -16.38 -4.08
C TYR A 170 -11.52 -16.96 -4.38
N LEU A 171 -10.45 -16.38 -3.82
CA LEU A 171 -9.06 -16.84 -4.04
C LEU A 171 -8.65 -18.05 -3.18
N LYS A 172 -9.55 -18.55 -2.33
CA LYS A 172 -9.33 -19.74 -1.50
C LYS A 172 -10.03 -21.00 -2.04
N GLY A 173 -10.96 -20.83 -2.96
CA GLY A 173 -11.62 -21.91 -3.69
C GLY A 173 -10.85 -22.25 -4.96
#